data_AF-A0A564Q6N6-F1
#
_entry.id   AF-A0A564Q6N6-F1
#
_cell.length_a   1.000
_cell.length_b   1.000
_cell.length_c   1.000
_cell.angle_alpha   90.00
_cell.angle_beta   90.00
_cell.angle_gamma   90.00
#
_symmetry.space_group_name_H-M   'P 1'
#
loop_
_entity.id
_entity.type
_entity.pdbx_description
1 polymer ?
#
loop_
_entity_poly.entity_id
_entity_poly.type
_entity_poly.pdbx_seq_one_letter_code
_entity_poly.pdbx_strand_id
1 'polypeptide(L)'
;MAVSSSTASRKFLQKAKLVTDGEILNGRDLYELQRAVKDKEVDILFGNTKCTPIAKDEDVAFVRCGFPVYDRVGYHRYGIMGYHGGMYLTDRITNAILEWGER
;
A
#
# COMPACT_ATOMS: atom_id res chain seq x y z
N MET A 1 -5.87 9.36 0.14
CA MET A 1 -4.57 8.72 -0.16
C MET A 1 -3.52 9.19 0.85
N ALA A 2 -2.99 8.28 1.67
CA ALA A 2 -1.89 8.56 2.59
C ALA A 2 -0.68 7.73 2.17
N VAL A 3 0.49 8.36 2.04
CA VAL A 3 1.72 7.68 1.61
C VAL A 3 2.71 7.67 2.77
N SER A 4 3.03 6.49 3.29
CA SER A 4 4.03 6.34 4.35
C SER A 4 5.34 5.79 3.84
N SER A 5 6.44 6.43 4.25
CA SER A 5 7.81 5.97 4.03
C SER A 5 8.52 5.85 5.37
N SER A 6 9.12 4.70 5.65
CA SER A 6 9.89 4.47 6.88
C SER A 6 11.22 5.22 6.90
N THR A 7 11.74 5.63 5.74
CA THR A 7 13.02 6.35 5.63
C THR A 7 12.78 7.82 5.39
N ALA A 8 13.25 8.66 6.32
CA ALA A 8 13.18 10.11 6.22
C ALA A 8 14.04 10.63 5.05
N SER A 9 13.42 10.97 3.92
CA SER A 9 14.11 11.57 2.78
C SER A 9 13.53 12.94 2.39
N ARG A 10 14.38 13.97 2.39
CA ARG A 10 13.99 15.35 2.00
C ARG A 10 13.67 15.46 0.50
N LYS A 11 14.41 14.73 -0.34
CA LYS A 11 14.20 14.69 -1.80
C LYS A 11 12.86 14.04 -2.15
N PHE A 12 12.45 13.03 -1.38
CA PHE A 12 11.18 12.33 -1.58
C PHE A 12 9.99 13.25 -1.29
N LEU A 13 10.01 13.99 -0.19
CA LEU A 13 8.93 14.92 0.17
C LEU A 13 8.67 15.98 -0.89
N GLN A 14 9.72 16.56 -1.46
CA GLN A 14 9.58 17.57 -2.50
C GLN A 14 8.91 17.01 -3.75
N LYS A 15 9.29 15.79 -4.18
CA LYS A 15 8.69 15.14 -5.34
C LYS A 15 7.26 14.67 -5.07
N ALA A 16 7.01 14.07 -3.90
CA ALA A 16 5.70 13.54 -3.56
C ALA A 16 4.64 14.64 -3.46
N LYS A 17 4.98 15.82 -2.90
CA LYS A 17 4.09 16.98 -2.84
C LYS A 17 3.70 17.56 -4.21
N LEU A 18 4.50 17.32 -5.25
CA LEU A 18 4.19 17.78 -6.60
C LEU A 18 3.19 16.87 -7.32
N VAL A 19 3.05 15.62 -6.88
CA VAL A 19 2.26 14.59 -7.55
C VAL A 19 0.92 14.36 -6.84
N THR A 20 0.81 14.72 -5.56
CA THR A 20 -0.34 14.34 -4.73
C THR A 20 -0.57 15.36 -3.62
N ASP A 21 -1.83 15.77 -3.46
CA ASP A 21 -2.34 16.59 -2.35
C ASP A 21 -2.62 15.78 -1.07
N GLY A 22 -2.43 14.47 -1.13
CA GLY A 22 -2.56 13.54 0.00
C GLY A 22 -1.48 13.76 1.07
N GLU A 23 -1.77 13.29 2.28
CA GLU A 23 -0.81 13.40 3.38
C GLU A 23 0.35 12.42 3.21
N ILE A 24 1.56 12.95 3.35
CA ILE A 24 2.80 12.20 3.19
C ILE A 24 3.45 12.03 4.56
N LEU A 25 3.44 10.81 5.06
CA LEU A 25 4.03 10.40 6.33
C LEU A 25 5.47 9.93 6.07
N ASN A 26 6.45 10.80 6.26
CA ASN A 26 7.84 10.50 5.97
C ASN A 26 8.66 10.27 7.24
N GLY A 27 9.42 9.18 7.29
CA GLY A 27 10.16 8.74 8.48
C GLY A 27 9.26 8.18 9.57
N ARG A 28 8.08 7.69 9.21
CA ARG A 28 7.05 7.21 10.13
C ARG A 28 7.00 5.69 10.14
N ASP A 29 6.64 5.11 11.27
CA ASP A 29 6.57 3.65 11.41
C ASP A 29 5.19 3.11 11.01
N LEU A 30 5.07 1.78 10.95
CA LEU A 30 3.84 1.05 10.64
C LEU A 30 2.72 1.34 11.65
N TYR A 31 3.07 1.59 12.92
CA TYR A 31 2.08 1.95 13.93
C TYR A 31 1.44 3.33 13.67
N GLU A 32 2.24 4.30 13.21
CA GLU A 32 1.74 5.60 12.83
C GLU A 32 0.95 5.54 11.52
N LEU A 33 1.35 4.65 10.60
CA LEU A 33 0.57 4.32 9.41
C LEU A 33 -0.81 3.77 9.80
N GLN A 34 -0.91 2.83 10.76
CA GLN A 34 -2.18 2.30 11.22
C GLN A 34 -3.10 3.39 11.79
N ARG A 35 -2.56 4.29 12.62
CA ARG A 35 -3.34 5.46 13.11
C ARG A 35 -3.86 6.32 11.97
N ALA A 36 -3.03 6.61 10.98
CA ALA A 36 -3.45 7.42 9.84
C ALA A 36 -4.47 6.72 8.93
N VAL A 37 -4.42 5.40 8.82
CA VAL A 37 -5.44 4.61 8.11
C VAL A 37 -6.78 4.72 8.83
N LYS A 38 -6.77 4.63 10.17
CA LYS A 38 -7.95 4.76 11.01
C LYS A 38 -8.56 6.15 10.98
N ASP A 39 -7.74 7.20 11.07
CA ASP A 39 -8.20 8.59 11.07
C ASP A 39 -8.81 9.03 9.73
N LYS A 40 -8.46 8.34 8.63
CA LYS A 40 -8.86 8.72 7.27
C LYS A 40 -9.81 7.76 6.56
N GLU A 41 -10.17 6.65 7.21
CA GLU A 41 -11.04 5.61 6.64
C GLU A 41 -10.62 5.25 5.20
N VAL A 42 -9.43 4.66 5.07
CA VAL A 42 -8.87 4.34 3.75
C VAL A 42 -9.48 3.05 3.19
N ASP A 43 -10.01 3.08 1.97
CA ASP A 43 -10.64 1.90 1.34
C ASP A 43 -9.63 0.79 0.96
N ILE A 44 -8.46 1.19 0.44
CA ILE A 44 -7.44 0.29 -0.10
C ILE A 44 -6.08 0.58 0.49
N LEU A 45 -5.46 -0.44 1.07
CA LEU A 45 -4.11 -0.39 1.62
C LEU A 45 -3.12 -1.10 0.68
N PHE A 46 -2.12 -0.35 0.20
CA PHE A 46 -0.98 -0.90 -0.54
C PHE A 46 0.21 -1.06 0.41
N GLY A 47 0.82 -2.24 0.44
CA GLY A 47 2.00 -2.43 1.29
C GLY A 47 2.66 -3.80 1.23
N ASN A 48 3.63 -3.95 2.12
CA ASN A 48 4.40 -5.18 2.31
C ASN A 48 3.67 -6.15 3.27
N THR A 49 4.23 -7.35 3.48
CA THR A 49 3.59 -8.36 4.36
C THR A 49 3.35 -7.86 5.78
N LYS A 50 4.13 -6.90 6.30
CA LYS A 50 3.93 -6.36 7.66
C LYS A 50 2.64 -5.56 7.81
N CYS A 51 2.04 -5.11 6.71
CA CYS A 51 0.74 -4.44 6.71
C CYS A 51 -0.44 -5.42 6.80
N THR A 52 -0.21 -6.74 6.71
CA THR A 52 -1.27 -7.76 6.82
C THR A 52 -2.05 -7.69 8.14
N PRO A 53 -1.44 -7.58 9.34
CA PRO A 53 -2.19 -7.39 10.58
C PRO A 53 -3.00 -6.10 10.57
N ILE A 54 -2.42 -4.98 10.10
CA ILE A 54 -3.12 -3.68 10.02
C ILE A 54 -4.37 -3.80 9.14
N ALA A 55 -4.26 -4.47 7.99
CA ALA A 55 -5.39 -4.67 7.09
C ALA A 55 -6.52 -5.50 7.70
N LYS A 56 -6.19 -6.46 8.58
CA LYS A 56 -7.17 -7.29 9.27
C LYS A 56 -7.85 -6.53 10.41
N ASP A 57 -7.10 -5.71 11.14
CA ASP A 57 -7.60 -4.97 12.29
C ASP A 57 -8.52 -3.81 11.86
N GLU A 58 -8.19 -3.14 10.76
CA GLU A 58 -8.98 -2.00 10.23
C GLU A 58 -10.00 -2.42 9.14
N ASP A 59 -10.07 -3.72 8.81
CA ASP A 59 -10.94 -4.32 7.78
C ASP A 59 -10.92 -3.60 6.42
N VAL A 60 -9.71 -3.40 5.87
CA VAL A 60 -9.49 -2.70 4.60
C VAL A 60 -9.01 -3.63 3.49
N ALA A 61 -9.37 -3.33 2.24
CA ALA A 61 -8.91 -4.11 1.09
C ALA A 61 -7.38 -4.01 0.96
N PHE A 62 -6.68 -5.14 0.96
CA PHE A 62 -5.22 -5.16 1.05
C PHE A 62 -4.55 -5.67 -0.23
N VAL A 63 -3.83 -4.77 -0.90
CA VAL A 63 -3.03 -5.09 -2.08
C VAL A 63 -1.56 -5.20 -1.69
N ARG A 64 -1.03 -6.41 -1.76
CA ARG A 64 0.40 -6.68 -1.53
C ARG A 64 1.21 -6.13 -2.69
N CYS A 65 1.88 -5.00 -2.46
CA CYS A 65 2.72 -4.32 -3.43
C CYS A 65 3.94 -3.75 -2.73
N GLY A 66 5.14 -4.09 -3.23
CA GLY A 66 6.40 -3.64 -2.67
C GLY A 66 7.22 -4.78 -2.02
N PHE A 67 8.05 -4.41 -1.05
CA PHE A 67 9.04 -5.29 -0.44
C PHE A 67 9.08 -5.08 1.10
N PRO A 68 9.30 -6.14 1.91
CA PRO A 68 9.39 -7.55 1.57
C PRO A 68 8.02 -8.27 1.55
N VAL A 69 7.86 -9.24 0.64
CA VAL A 69 6.71 -10.15 0.61
C VAL A 69 7.19 -11.56 0.92
N TYR A 70 6.91 -12.03 2.14
CA TYR A 70 7.36 -13.36 2.61
C TYR A 70 6.20 -14.30 2.98
N ASP A 71 4.96 -13.82 3.06
CA ASP A 71 3.78 -14.67 3.31
C ASP A 71 3.25 -15.37 2.05
N ARG A 72 3.80 -15.05 0.86
CA ARG A 72 3.37 -15.60 -0.43
C ARG A 72 4.56 -15.86 -1.34
N VAL A 73 4.54 -17.00 -2.02
CA VAL A 73 5.59 -17.41 -2.96
C VAL A 73 5.32 -16.80 -4.34
N GLY A 74 6.38 -16.40 -5.04
CA GLY A 74 6.30 -15.99 -6.44
C GLY A 74 5.98 -14.51 -6.71
N TYR A 75 5.68 -13.70 -5.68
CA TYR A 75 5.39 -12.27 -5.85
C TYR A 75 6.53 -11.48 -6.50
N HIS A 76 7.78 -11.87 -6.24
CA HIS A 76 8.95 -11.23 -6.84
C HIS A 76 9.14 -11.55 -8.33
N ARG A 77 8.43 -12.55 -8.88
CA ARG A 77 8.55 -12.96 -10.29
C ARG A 77 7.70 -12.11 -11.22
N TYR A 78 6.66 -11.47 -10.69
CA TYR A 78 5.76 -10.63 -11.46
C TYR A 78 6.23 -9.19 -11.41
N GLY A 79 6.41 -8.58 -12.58
CA GLY A 79 6.70 -7.15 -12.68
C GLY A 79 5.47 -6.33 -12.30
N ILE A 80 5.69 -5.17 -11.70
CA ILE A 80 4.65 -4.15 -11.46
C ILE A 80 4.75 -3.03 -12.52
N MET A 81 5.87 -2.98 -13.26
CA MET A 81 6.17 -1.96 -14.26
C MET A 81 5.92 -2.47 -15.69
N GLY A 82 5.70 -1.54 -16.62
CA GLY A 82 5.41 -1.84 -18.03
C GLY A 82 3.96 -2.30 -18.25
N TYR A 83 3.58 -2.57 -19.50
CA TYR A 83 2.20 -2.94 -19.84
C TYR A 83 1.75 -4.23 -19.15
N HIS A 84 2.58 -5.27 -19.15
CA HIS A 84 2.28 -6.53 -18.47
C HIS A 84 2.17 -6.35 -16.95
N GLY A 85 3.06 -5.56 -16.35
CA GLY A 85 3.01 -5.30 -14.91
C GLY A 85 1.84 -4.42 -14.49
N GLY A 86 1.47 -3.45 -15.33
CA GLY A 86 0.27 -2.65 -15.14
C GLY A 86 -1.00 -3.50 -15.18
N MET A 87 -1.13 -4.39 -16.17
CA MET A 87 -2.27 -5.32 -16.26
C MET A 87 -2.36 -6.23 -15.03
N TYR A 88 -1.22 -6.76 -14.58
CA TYR A 88 -1.15 -7.58 -13.37
C TYR A 88 -1.52 -6.78 -12.10
N LEU A 89 -1.04 -5.54 -11.96
CA LEU A 89 -1.37 -4.68 -10.83
C LEU A 89 -2.86 -4.32 -10.82
N THR A 90 -3.44 -4.00 -11.98
CA THR A 90 -4.88 -3.71 -12.10
C THR A 90 -5.71 -4.91 -11.67
N ASP A 91 -5.41 -6.11 -12.16
CA ASP A 91 -6.08 -7.35 -11.77
C ASP A 91 -5.99 -7.57 -10.25
N ARG A 92 -4.83 -7.31 -9.64
CA ARG A 92 -4.65 -7.40 -8.19
C ARG A 92 -5.51 -6.42 -7.41
N ILE A 93 -5.64 -5.19 -7.89
CA ILE A 93 -6.46 -4.16 -7.24
C ILE A 93 -7.94 -4.55 -7.35
N THR A 94 -8.40 -4.91 -8.54
CA THR A 94 -9.79 -5.28 -8.77
C THR A 94 -10.20 -6.50 -7.94
N ASN A 95 -9.38 -7.56 -7.93
CA ASN A 95 -9.67 -8.75 -7.12
C ASN A 95 -9.68 -8.45 -5.62
N ALA A 96 -8.80 -7.56 -5.12
CA ALA A 96 -8.81 -7.18 -3.72
C ALA A 96 -10.08 -6.41 -3.31
N ILE A 97 -10.61 -5.57 -4.20
CA ILE A 97 -11.87 -4.85 -3.96
C ILE A 97 -13.05 -5.81 -3.97
N LEU A 98 -13.09 -6.75 -4.92
CA LEU A 98 -14.16 -7.75 -5.02
C LEU A 98 -14.17 -8.69 -3.80
N GLU A 99 -13.00 -9.21 -3.40
CA GLU A 99 -12.88 -10.09 -2.22
C GLU A 99 -13.28 -9.38 -0.92
N TRP A 100 -13.08 -8.05 -0.84
CA TRP A 100 -13.56 -7.25 0.28
C TRP A 100 -15.08 -7.04 0.24
N GLY A 101 -15.66 -6.76 -0.93
CA GLY A 101 -17.11 -6.57 -1.07
C GLY A 101 -17.96 -7.84 -0.92
N GLU A 102 -17.35 -9.02 -1.07
CA GLU A 102 -18.01 -10.33 -0.88
C GLU A 102 -18.00 -10.83 0.58
N ARG A 103 -17.28 -10.14 1.48
CA ARG A 103 -17.21 -10.48 2.91
C ARG A 103 -18.38 -9.89 3.68
#